data_AF-A0A7C2QF87-F1
#
_entry.id   AF-A0A7C2QF87-F1
#
_cell.length_a   1.000
_cell.length_b   1.000
_cell.length_c   1.000
_cell.angle_alpha   90.00
_cell.angle_beta   90.00
_cell.angle_gamma   90.00
#
_symmetry.space_group_name_H-M   'P 1'
#
loop_
_entity.id
_entity.type
_entity.pdbx_description
1 polymer ?
#
loop_
_entity_poly.entity_id
_entity_poly.type
_entity_poly.pdbx_seq_one_letter_code
_entity_poly.pdbx_strand_id
1 'polypeptide(L)'
;MKRMRVRILIVLWLAASGGLFADDRAIAEAYRVRALALMARNDAHAAAALLEESIDYYPRYSETLYLLGTLYATDQETTRRGIELVEKALAAADWSVTPVRVAEETLIRLYVRTKRFREALERIDGLRRERTSSPALEALRGKAFYGRGDRASGSAVFERALELYPNDRELYRRYIQNLLSRGISPRARTLVVRARREFPDDPEFVYFQFYLTDSASDKKDLFNTYTSLGGKNPRLILLYPDAGEAEYAALLEMVAAAGGFDDLGILEALLARVKNNPARHRNISARLEKLDGEKIVDENADGYYEEKYFFARGRLTRMFFDFNQDGLAETEIFFDGV
;
A
#
# COMPACT_ATOMS: atom_id res chain seq x y z
N MET A 1 -5.47 -37.32 8.99
CA MET A 1 -6.46 -38.20 8.31
C MET A 1 -7.44 -37.47 7.37
N LYS A 2 -7.99 -36.29 7.71
CA LYS A 2 -8.90 -35.54 6.80
C LYS A 2 -8.23 -35.04 5.50
N ARG A 3 -7.01 -34.51 5.56
CA ARG A 3 -6.24 -34.05 4.37
C ARG A 3 -5.96 -35.17 3.36
N MET A 4 -5.69 -36.39 3.84
CA MET A 4 -5.43 -37.56 3.00
C MET A 4 -6.69 -38.04 2.24
N ARG A 5 -7.88 -37.90 2.84
CA ARG A 5 -9.15 -38.28 2.20
C ARG A 5 -9.55 -37.34 1.05
N VAL A 6 -9.20 -36.06 1.12
CA VAL A 6 -9.50 -35.09 0.05
C VAL A 6 -8.60 -35.32 -1.17
N ARG A 7 -7.30 -35.60 -0.96
CA ARG A 7 -6.38 -36.00 -2.03
C ARG A 7 -6.87 -37.26 -2.77
N ILE A 8 -7.41 -38.24 -2.05
CA ILE A 8 -7.95 -39.48 -2.63
C ILE A 8 -9.24 -39.23 -3.45
N LEU A 9 -10.12 -38.34 -3.00
CA LEU A 9 -11.38 -38.05 -3.71
C LEU A 9 -11.18 -37.33 -5.05
N ILE A 10 -10.19 -36.44 -5.16
CA ILE A 10 -9.87 -35.73 -6.42
C ILE A 10 -9.25 -36.69 -7.44
N VAL A 11 -8.32 -37.54 -6.98
CA VAL A 11 -7.73 -38.60 -7.82
C VAL A 11 -8.79 -39.59 -8.29
N LEU A 12 -9.76 -39.96 -7.44
CA LEU A 12 -10.84 -40.88 -7.80
C LEU A 12 -11.89 -40.25 -8.75
N TRP A 13 -12.15 -38.95 -8.67
CA TRP A 13 -13.07 -38.28 -9.59
C TRP A 13 -12.45 -38.10 -10.98
N LEU A 14 -11.15 -37.77 -11.06
CA LEU A 14 -10.39 -37.74 -12.31
C LEU A 14 -10.23 -39.14 -12.94
N ALA A 15 -10.11 -40.19 -12.12
CA ALA A 15 -10.04 -41.57 -12.60
C ALA A 15 -11.37 -42.09 -13.17
N ALA A 16 -12.52 -41.54 -12.73
CA ALA A 16 -13.84 -41.99 -13.16
C ALA A 16 -14.27 -41.47 -14.55
N SER A 17 -13.56 -40.48 -15.11
CA SER A 17 -13.86 -39.90 -16.45
C SER A 17 -13.09 -40.54 -17.61
N GLY A 18 -12.33 -41.62 -17.36
CA GLY A 18 -11.70 -42.43 -18.41
C GLY A 18 -10.47 -41.78 -19.05
N GLY A 19 -9.29 -42.15 -18.54
CA GLY A 19 -8.02 -42.03 -19.27
C GLY A 19 -6.85 -41.50 -18.45
N LEU A 20 -5.94 -42.42 -18.07
CA LEU A 20 -4.53 -42.20 -17.70
C LEU A 20 -4.25 -41.28 -16.49
N PHE A 21 -3.10 -41.49 -15.86
CA PHE A 21 -2.57 -40.63 -14.79
C PHE A 21 -2.81 -39.16 -15.11
N ALA A 22 -3.62 -38.47 -14.30
CA ALA A 22 -3.86 -37.05 -14.50
C ALA A 22 -2.51 -36.34 -14.47
N ASP A 23 -2.19 -35.63 -15.55
CA ASP A 23 -1.00 -34.80 -15.68
C ASP A 23 -0.89 -33.90 -14.43
N ASP A 24 0.29 -33.85 -13.80
CA ASP A 24 0.53 -33.06 -12.59
C ASP A 24 0.12 -31.59 -12.81
N ARG A 25 0.31 -31.08 -14.04
CA ARG A 25 -0.16 -29.74 -14.44
C ARG A 25 -1.69 -29.63 -14.45
N ALA A 26 -2.40 -30.66 -14.91
CA ALA A 26 -3.87 -30.68 -14.90
C ALA A 26 -4.44 -30.75 -13.47
N ILE A 27 -3.77 -31.49 -12.57
CA ILE A 27 -4.12 -31.52 -11.15
C ILE A 27 -3.92 -30.13 -10.53
N ALA A 28 -2.75 -29.52 -10.76
CA ALA A 28 -2.45 -28.16 -10.31
C ALA A 28 -3.50 -27.14 -10.82
N GLU A 29 -3.89 -27.24 -12.09
CA GLU A 29 -4.93 -26.40 -12.67
C GLU A 29 -6.29 -26.55 -11.97
N ALA A 30 -6.70 -27.77 -11.61
CA ALA A 30 -7.95 -27.99 -10.88
C ALA A 30 -7.95 -27.31 -9.50
N TYR A 31 -6.82 -27.35 -8.78
CA TYR A 31 -6.65 -26.62 -7.52
C TYR A 31 -6.70 -25.11 -7.73
N ARG A 32 -6.02 -24.59 -8.76
CA ARG A 32 -6.01 -23.16 -9.10
C ARG A 32 -7.40 -22.62 -9.43
N VAL A 33 -8.18 -23.33 -10.25
CA VAL A 33 -9.55 -22.91 -10.61
C VAL A 33 -10.45 -22.84 -9.38
N ARG A 34 -10.32 -23.80 -8.46
CA ARG A 34 -11.07 -23.77 -7.20
C ARG A 34 -10.62 -22.63 -6.28
N ALA A 35 -9.32 -22.32 -6.25
CA ALA A 35 -8.80 -21.17 -5.52
C ALA A 35 -9.37 -19.85 -6.06
N LEU A 36 -9.45 -19.68 -7.39
CA LEU A 36 -10.08 -18.50 -7.99
C LEU A 36 -11.54 -18.31 -7.55
N ALA A 37 -12.31 -19.40 -7.44
CA ALA A 37 -13.68 -19.34 -6.93
C ALA A 37 -13.77 -18.90 -5.46
N LEU A 38 -12.76 -19.23 -4.64
CA LEU A 38 -12.66 -18.77 -3.25
C LEU A 38 -12.21 -17.30 -3.18
N MET A 39 -11.27 -16.89 -4.03
CA MET A 39 -10.86 -15.48 -4.15
C MET A 39 -12.05 -14.58 -4.54
N ALA A 40 -12.89 -15.03 -5.48
CA ALA A 40 -14.12 -14.32 -5.85
C ALA A 40 -15.12 -14.16 -4.68
N ARG A 41 -15.00 -14.99 -3.64
CA ARG A 41 -15.78 -14.92 -2.39
C ARG A 41 -15.03 -14.22 -1.26
N ASN A 42 -13.87 -13.61 -1.56
CA ASN A 42 -12.97 -12.99 -0.60
C ASN A 42 -12.43 -13.94 0.48
N ASP A 43 -12.39 -15.25 0.21
CA ASP A 43 -11.80 -16.25 1.11
C ASP A 43 -10.33 -16.47 0.75
N ALA A 44 -9.52 -15.45 1.05
CA ALA A 44 -8.09 -15.40 0.74
C ALA A 44 -7.32 -16.56 1.40
N HIS A 45 -7.62 -16.88 2.66
CA HIS A 45 -6.92 -17.94 3.38
C HIS A 45 -7.16 -19.32 2.75
N ALA A 46 -8.42 -19.66 2.46
CA ALA A 46 -8.71 -20.95 1.82
C ALA A 46 -8.22 -21.00 0.37
N ALA A 47 -8.23 -19.88 -0.36
CA ALA A 47 -7.64 -19.79 -1.68
C ALA A 47 -6.12 -20.05 -1.65
N ALA A 48 -5.40 -19.41 -0.73
CA ALA A 48 -3.95 -19.60 -0.56
C ALA A 48 -3.63 -21.09 -0.32
N ALA A 49 -4.36 -21.74 0.59
CA ALA A 49 -4.16 -23.16 0.89
C ALA A 49 -4.34 -24.06 -0.35
N LEU A 50 -5.29 -23.76 -1.25
CA LEU A 50 -5.45 -24.52 -2.49
C LEU A 50 -4.35 -24.21 -3.51
N LEU A 51 -3.88 -22.97 -3.59
CA LEU A 51 -2.75 -22.61 -4.46
C LEU A 51 -1.44 -23.24 -3.98
N GLU A 52 -1.24 -23.38 -2.66
CA GLU A 52 -0.11 -24.14 -2.11
C GLU A 52 -0.19 -25.61 -2.51
N GLU A 53 -1.35 -26.26 -2.40
CA GLU A 53 -1.54 -27.63 -2.89
C GLU A 53 -1.31 -27.73 -4.41
N SER A 54 -1.70 -26.70 -5.20
CA SER A 54 -1.41 -26.66 -6.64
C SER A 54 0.10 -26.68 -6.93
N ILE A 55 0.89 -25.90 -6.18
CA ILE A 55 2.35 -25.83 -6.32
C ILE A 55 3.01 -27.16 -5.94
N ASP A 56 2.46 -27.93 -4.99
CA ASP A 56 2.97 -29.25 -4.64
C ASP A 56 2.92 -30.24 -5.82
N TYR A 57 1.92 -30.13 -6.69
CA TYR A 57 1.81 -30.97 -7.90
C TYR A 57 2.65 -30.42 -9.05
N TYR A 58 2.60 -29.11 -9.32
CA TYR A 58 3.31 -28.53 -10.44
C TYR A 58 4.06 -27.23 -10.04
N PRO A 59 5.27 -27.35 -9.46
CA PRO A 59 5.98 -26.24 -8.81
C PRO A 59 6.39 -25.08 -9.72
N ARG A 60 6.38 -25.28 -11.03
CA ARG A 60 6.75 -24.28 -12.04
C ARG A 60 5.53 -23.63 -12.70
N TYR A 61 4.32 -23.85 -12.17
CA TYR A 61 3.13 -23.28 -12.78
C TYR A 61 3.07 -21.76 -12.59
N SER A 62 3.42 -20.97 -13.61
CA SER A 62 3.48 -19.50 -13.50
C SER A 62 2.16 -18.89 -13.02
N GLU A 63 1.00 -19.39 -13.46
CA GLU A 63 -0.30 -18.88 -13.00
C GLU A 63 -0.50 -19.06 -11.50
N THR A 64 -0.19 -20.24 -10.97
CA THR A 64 -0.40 -20.52 -9.55
C THR A 64 0.60 -19.75 -8.70
N LEU A 65 1.87 -19.72 -9.10
CA LEU A 65 2.91 -18.94 -8.44
C LEU A 65 2.55 -17.46 -8.40
N TYR A 66 2.08 -16.90 -9.52
CA TYR A 66 1.65 -15.50 -9.59
C TYR A 66 0.43 -15.21 -8.69
N LEU A 67 -0.61 -16.04 -8.76
CA LEU A 67 -1.80 -15.86 -7.94
C LEU A 67 -1.48 -15.96 -6.45
N LEU A 68 -0.68 -16.96 -6.03
CA LEU A 68 -0.29 -17.08 -4.63
C LEU A 68 0.62 -15.91 -4.22
N GLY A 69 1.55 -15.51 -5.10
CA GLY A 69 2.45 -14.40 -4.85
C GLY A 69 1.71 -13.08 -4.64
N THR A 70 0.73 -12.78 -5.50
CA THR A 70 -0.12 -11.59 -5.35
C THR A 70 -0.99 -11.64 -4.10
N LEU A 71 -1.51 -12.82 -3.75
CA LEU A 71 -2.31 -13.02 -2.55
C LEU A 71 -1.46 -12.79 -1.29
N TYR A 72 -0.25 -13.34 -1.22
CA TYR A 72 0.69 -13.09 -0.13
C TYR A 72 1.21 -11.66 -0.09
N ALA A 73 1.21 -10.93 -1.21
CA ALA A 73 1.57 -9.53 -1.19
C ALA A 73 0.45 -8.59 -0.70
N THR A 74 -0.75 -9.11 -0.41
CA THR A 74 -1.85 -8.33 0.20
C THR A 74 -1.68 -8.16 1.71
N ASP A 75 -0.98 -9.09 2.36
CA ASP A 75 -0.58 -8.99 3.76
C ASP A 75 0.88 -8.57 3.81
N GLN A 76 1.19 -7.53 4.58
CA GLN A 76 2.54 -7.05 4.72
C GLN A 76 3.47 -8.16 5.22
N GLU A 77 3.04 -8.97 6.19
CA GLU A 77 3.87 -10.01 6.82
C GLU A 77 4.28 -11.13 5.84
N THR A 78 3.52 -11.35 4.77
CA THR A 78 3.84 -12.34 3.74
C THR A 78 4.39 -11.72 2.45
N THR A 79 4.65 -10.41 2.43
CA THR A 79 5.05 -9.68 1.23
C THR A 79 6.34 -10.22 0.60
N ARG A 80 7.38 -10.48 1.39
CA ARG A 80 8.64 -11.03 0.87
C ARG A 80 8.40 -12.36 0.14
N ARG A 81 7.65 -13.28 0.75
CA ARG A 81 7.25 -14.56 0.14
C ARG A 81 6.43 -14.34 -1.13
N GLY A 82 5.54 -13.34 -1.11
CA GLY A 82 4.75 -12.94 -2.27
C GLY A 82 5.61 -12.52 -3.45
N ILE A 83 6.60 -11.66 -3.20
CA ILE A 83 7.55 -11.19 -4.20
C ILE A 83 8.35 -12.36 -4.80
N GLU A 84 8.91 -13.24 -3.95
CA GLU A 84 9.66 -14.41 -4.41
C GLU A 84 8.82 -15.32 -5.33
N LEU A 85 7.53 -15.49 -5.04
CA LEU A 85 6.63 -16.29 -5.86
C LEU A 85 6.35 -15.63 -7.22
N VAL A 86 6.17 -14.31 -7.27
CA VAL A 86 6.01 -13.58 -8.54
C VAL A 86 7.31 -13.61 -9.36
N GLU A 87 8.47 -13.47 -8.73
CA GLU A 87 9.78 -13.63 -9.37
C GLU A 87 9.92 -15.05 -9.97
N LYS A 88 9.54 -16.10 -9.21
CA LYS A 88 9.53 -17.49 -9.70
C LYS A 88 8.54 -17.70 -10.85
N ALA A 89 7.36 -17.08 -10.80
CA ALA A 89 6.37 -17.17 -11.86
C ALA A 89 6.92 -16.63 -13.18
N LEU A 90 7.54 -15.45 -13.15
CA LEU A 90 8.18 -14.83 -14.32
C LEU A 90 9.34 -15.67 -14.84
N ALA A 91 10.17 -16.22 -13.96
CA ALA A 91 11.29 -17.09 -14.33
C ALA A 91 10.84 -18.44 -14.92
N ALA A 92 9.72 -19.00 -14.44
CA ALA A 92 9.21 -20.27 -14.92
C ALA A 92 8.67 -20.19 -16.36
N ALA A 93 8.11 -19.04 -16.73
CA ALA A 93 7.60 -18.72 -18.07
C ALA A 93 6.54 -19.70 -18.62
N ASP A 94 5.81 -20.40 -17.75
CA ASP A 94 4.73 -21.32 -18.10
C ASP A 94 3.36 -20.66 -17.86
N TRP A 95 3.10 -19.60 -18.62
CA TRP A 95 1.88 -18.81 -18.55
C TRP A 95 0.79 -19.39 -19.45
N SER A 96 -0.46 -19.32 -19.00
CA SER A 96 -1.61 -19.80 -19.79
C SER A 96 -2.74 -18.78 -19.90
N VAL A 97 -2.83 -17.84 -18.95
CA VAL A 97 -3.95 -16.90 -18.81
C VAL A 97 -3.43 -15.49 -18.54
N THR A 98 -2.59 -15.30 -17.52
CA THR A 98 -2.08 -13.99 -17.12
C THR A 98 -1.03 -13.52 -18.13
N PRO A 99 -1.23 -12.35 -18.77
CA PRO A 99 -0.19 -11.78 -19.63
C PRO A 99 1.06 -11.48 -18.81
N VAL A 100 2.23 -11.88 -19.32
CA VAL A 100 3.54 -11.66 -18.64
C VAL A 100 3.73 -10.20 -18.21
N ARG A 101 3.26 -9.24 -19.02
CA ARG A 101 3.27 -7.82 -18.70
C ARG A 101 2.58 -7.49 -17.37
N VAL A 102 1.44 -8.10 -17.09
CA VAL A 102 0.68 -7.86 -15.85
C VAL A 102 1.49 -8.34 -14.65
N ALA A 103 2.17 -9.48 -14.76
CA ALA A 103 3.06 -9.97 -13.72
C ALA A 103 4.30 -9.09 -13.53
N GLU A 104 4.90 -8.58 -14.62
CA GLU A 104 6.01 -7.61 -14.56
C GLU A 104 5.58 -6.31 -13.87
N GLU A 105 4.46 -5.71 -14.25
CA GLU A 105 3.94 -4.48 -13.60
C GLU A 105 3.60 -4.70 -12.13
N THR A 106 3.10 -5.88 -11.78
CA THR A 106 2.86 -6.28 -10.40
C THR A 106 4.17 -6.35 -9.61
N LEU A 107 5.19 -7.02 -10.15
CA LEU A 107 6.49 -7.12 -9.49
C LEU A 107 7.16 -5.75 -9.33
N ILE A 108 7.10 -4.89 -10.35
CA ILE A 108 7.61 -3.51 -10.29
C ILE A 108 6.92 -2.75 -9.16
N ARG A 109 5.59 -2.85 -9.05
CA ARG A 109 4.84 -2.19 -7.97
C ARG A 109 5.26 -2.67 -6.60
N LEU A 110 5.45 -3.99 -6.44
CA LEU A 110 5.93 -4.57 -5.19
C LEU A 110 7.34 -4.09 -4.86
N TYR A 111 8.26 -4.12 -5.81
CA TYR A 111 9.61 -3.58 -5.61
C TYR A 111 9.63 -2.11 -5.22
N VAL A 112 8.81 -1.27 -5.86
CA VAL A 112 8.72 0.15 -5.50
C VAL A 112 8.13 0.35 -4.11
N ARG A 113 7.11 -0.45 -3.74
CA ARG A 113 6.53 -0.43 -2.39
C ARG A 113 7.59 -0.83 -1.37
N THR A 114 8.27 -1.96 -1.59
CA THR A 114 9.24 -2.50 -0.64
C THR A 114 10.64 -1.88 -0.76
N LYS A 115 10.73 -0.65 -1.27
CA LYS A 115 11.96 0.15 -1.41
C LYS A 115 13.11 -0.52 -2.22
N ARG A 116 12.82 -1.59 -2.98
CA ARG A 116 13.69 -2.26 -3.96
C ARG A 116 13.76 -1.49 -5.28
N PHE A 117 14.13 -0.22 -5.18
CA PHE A 117 14.03 0.74 -6.29
C PHE A 117 14.94 0.41 -7.47
N ARG A 118 16.08 -0.23 -7.22
CA ARG A 118 17.01 -0.62 -8.29
C ARG A 118 16.38 -1.69 -9.16
N GLU A 119 15.87 -2.75 -8.55
CA GLU A 119 15.24 -3.87 -9.26
C GLU A 119 13.98 -3.41 -9.99
N ALA A 120 13.21 -2.47 -9.41
CA ALA A 120 12.09 -1.84 -10.10
C ALA A 120 12.53 -1.12 -11.39
N LEU A 121 13.58 -0.30 -11.32
CA LEU A 121 14.08 0.44 -12.49
C LEU A 121 14.62 -0.48 -13.58
N GLU A 122 15.36 -1.53 -13.21
CA GLU A 122 15.89 -2.52 -14.16
C GLU A 122 14.75 -3.21 -14.96
N ARG A 123 13.66 -3.57 -14.27
CA ARG A 123 12.46 -4.16 -14.88
C ARG A 123 11.72 -3.17 -15.79
N ILE A 124 11.53 -1.92 -15.33
CA ILE A 124 10.89 -0.85 -16.12
C ILE A 124 11.66 -0.58 -17.40
N ASP A 125 13.00 -0.51 -17.34
CA ASP A 125 13.84 -0.27 -18.51
C ASP A 125 13.81 -1.46 -19.49
N GLY A 126 13.49 -2.67 -19.02
CA GLY A 126 13.13 -3.83 -19.85
C GLY A 126 11.85 -3.58 -20.66
N LEU A 127 10.74 -3.26 -19.99
CA LEU A 127 9.45 -3.02 -20.64
C LEU A 127 9.47 -1.84 -21.64
N ARG A 128 10.28 -0.81 -21.37
CA ARG A 128 10.45 0.34 -22.28
C ARG A 128 11.14 -0.03 -23.59
N ARG A 129 12.10 -0.96 -23.57
CA ARG A 129 12.73 -1.48 -24.79
C ARG A 129 11.72 -2.17 -25.71
N GLU A 130 10.67 -2.73 -25.11
CA GLU A 130 9.50 -3.31 -25.80
C GLU A 130 8.43 -2.26 -26.17
N ARG A 131 8.76 -0.96 -26.08
CA ARG A 131 7.86 0.18 -26.35
C ARG A 131 6.59 0.18 -25.50
N THR A 132 6.68 -0.33 -24.28
CA THR A 132 5.58 -0.28 -23.32
C THR A 132 5.75 0.91 -22.39
N SER A 133 4.73 1.77 -22.32
CA SER A 133 4.64 2.84 -21.33
C SER A 133 3.17 3.08 -20.97
N SER A 134 2.93 3.47 -19.74
CA SER A 134 1.63 3.85 -19.21
C SER A 134 1.83 4.91 -18.12
N PRO A 135 0.79 5.72 -17.79
CA PRO A 135 0.88 6.66 -16.68
C PRO A 135 1.35 5.98 -15.39
N ALA A 136 0.81 4.80 -15.08
CA ALA A 136 1.17 4.03 -13.89
C ALA A 136 2.65 3.62 -13.88
N LEU A 137 3.19 3.15 -15.02
CA LEU A 137 4.58 2.72 -15.12
C LEU A 137 5.55 3.91 -14.99
N GLU A 138 5.25 5.04 -15.61
CA GLU A 138 6.05 6.26 -15.46
C GLU A 138 5.97 6.82 -14.02
N ALA A 139 4.82 6.70 -13.35
CA ALA A 139 4.69 7.08 -11.95
C ALA A 139 5.57 6.22 -11.03
N LEU A 140 5.58 4.90 -11.26
CA LEU A 140 6.44 3.96 -10.54
C LEU A 140 7.92 4.25 -10.79
N ARG A 141 8.29 4.57 -12.04
CA ARG A 141 9.65 4.97 -12.42
C ARG A 141 10.07 6.25 -11.69
N GLY A 142 9.20 7.26 -11.69
CA GLY A 142 9.42 8.51 -10.97
C GLY A 142 9.63 8.26 -9.47
N LYS A 143 8.72 7.53 -8.82
CA LYS A 143 8.82 7.14 -7.40
C LYS A 143 10.13 6.39 -7.11
N ALA A 144 10.55 5.47 -7.98
CA ALA A 144 11.80 4.73 -7.80
C ALA A 144 13.05 5.63 -7.84
N PHE A 145 13.10 6.62 -8.74
CA PHE A 145 14.19 7.60 -8.74
C PHE A 145 14.20 8.48 -7.48
N TYR A 146 13.03 8.96 -7.05
CA TYR A 146 12.90 9.70 -5.80
C TYR A 146 13.35 8.88 -4.58
N GLY A 147 12.95 7.61 -4.52
CA GLY A 147 13.34 6.66 -3.48
C GLY A 147 14.85 6.44 -3.39
N ARG A 148 15.54 6.44 -4.54
CA ARG A 148 17.02 6.40 -4.60
C ARG A 148 17.71 7.73 -4.32
N GLY A 149 16.96 8.81 -4.09
CA GLY A 149 17.49 10.15 -3.88
C GLY A 149 17.82 10.93 -5.17
N ASP A 150 17.61 10.35 -6.35
CA ASP A 150 17.80 11.03 -7.64
C ASP A 150 16.55 11.84 -8.03
N ARG A 151 16.39 12.98 -7.36
CA ARG A 151 15.23 13.86 -7.52
C ARG A 151 15.14 14.48 -8.90
N ALA A 152 16.29 14.74 -9.53
CA ALA A 152 16.35 15.34 -10.86
C ALA A 152 15.77 14.38 -11.91
N SER A 153 16.23 13.14 -11.92
CA SER A 153 15.69 12.12 -12.83
C SER A 153 14.22 11.82 -12.53
N GLY A 154 13.83 11.68 -11.27
CA GLY A 154 12.44 11.43 -10.89
C GLY A 154 11.50 12.54 -11.35
N SER A 155 11.91 13.79 -11.15
CA SER A 155 11.19 14.97 -11.64
C SER A 155 11.04 14.99 -13.16
N ALA A 156 12.12 14.75 -13.90
CA ALA A 156 12.09 14.71 -15.35
C ALA A 156 11.20 13.57 -15.90
N VAL A 157 11.09 12.46 -15.16
CA VAL A 157 10.15 11.38 -15.49
C VAL A 157 8.70 11.84 -15.32
N PHE A 158 8.35 12.37 -14.16
CA PHE A 158 6.97 12.83 -13.91
C PHE A 158 6.55 13.96 -14.86
N GLU A 159 7.44 14.91 -15.17
CA GLU A 159 7.10 16.00 -16.08
C GLU A 159 6.79 15.51 -17.48
N ARG A 160 7.63 14.63 -18.04
CA ARG A 160 7.35 14.00 -19.34
C ARG A 160 6.07 13.17 -19.29
N ALA A 161 5.83 12.46 -18.19
CA ALA A 161 4.59 11.69 -18.03
C ALA A 161 3.36 12.60 -18.04
N LEU A 162 3.42 13.76 -17.38
CA LEU A 162 2.33 14.76 -17.38
C LEU A 162 2.17 15.49 -18.73
N GLU A 163 3.21 15.56 -19.56
CA GLU A 163 3.09 16.03 -20.94
C GLU A 163 2.36 15.01 -21.83
N LEU A 164 2.66 13.72 -21.65
CA LEU A 164 2.03 12.62 -22.41
C LEU A 164 0.61 12.32 -21.94
N TYR A 165 0.35 12.50 -20.64
CA TYR A 165 -0.90 12.14 -19.99
C TYR A 165 -1.43 13.31 -19.14
N PRO A 166 -1.76 14.46 -19.76
CA PRO A 166 -2.07 15.70 -19.04
C PRO A 166 -3.35 15.65 -18.20
N ASN A 167 -4.23 14.69 -18.46
CA ASN A 167 -5.50 14.49 -17.74
C ASN A 167 -5.41 13.37 -16.68
N ASP A 168 -4.23 12.77 -16.47
CA ASP A 168 -4.05 11.73 -15.46
C ASP A 168 -3.88 12.36 -14.07
N ARG A 169 -4.99 12.42 -13.35
CA ARG A 169 -5.10 12.92 -11.97
C ARG A 169 -4.13 12.22 -11.00
N GLU A 170 -3.88 10.93 -11.21
CA GLU A 170 -3.04 10.14 -10.33
C GLU A 170 -1.55 10.46 -10.51
N LEU A 171 -1.10 10.79 -11.73
CA LEU A 171 0.23 11.31 -11.97
C LEU A 171 0.48 12.62 -11.23
N TYR A 172 -0.48 13.56 -11.22
CA TYR A 172 -0.36 14.79 -10.43
C TYR A 172 -0.25 14.46 -8.94
N ARG A 173 -1.15 13.62 -8.42
CA ARG A 173 -1.15 13.21 -7.00
C ARG A 173 0.20 12.62 -6.59
N ARG A 174 0.68 11.62 -7.34
CA ARG A 174 1.95 10.95 -7.06
C ARG A 174 3.14 11.91 -7.16
N TYR A 175 3.14 12.79 -8.14
CA TYR A 175 4.25 13.72 -8.29
C TYR A 175 4.27 14.76 -7.16
N ILE A 176 3.12 15.33 -6.80
CA ILE A 176 2.99 16.25 -5.65
C ILE A 176 3.44 15.55 -4.36
N GLN A 177 2.98 14.33 -4.09
CA GLN A 177 3.40 13.56 -2.92
C GLN A 177 4.92 13.36 -2.87
N ASN A 178 5.55 12.96 -3.99
CA ASN A 178 7.00 12.80 -4.06
C ASN A 178 7.74 14.13 -3.82
N LEU A 179 7.24 15.25 -4.36
CA LEU A 179 7.82 16.56 -4.12
C LEU A 179 7.70 17.00 -2.65
N LEU A 180 6.57 16.72 -2.00
CA LEU A 180 6.31 17.11 -0.61
C LEU A 180 7.01 16.21 0.42
N SER A 181 7.33 14.96 0.08
CA SER A 181 7.98 13.98 0.97
C SER A 181 9.34 14.43 1.54
N ARG A 182 9.97 15.46 0.95
CA ARG A 182 11.26 16.02 1.38
C ARG A 182 11.16 17.50 1.77
N GLY A 183 9.94 18.00 1.98
CA GLY A 183 9.65 19.38 2.35
C GLY A 183 8.98 20.20 1.24
N ILE A 184 8.56 21.41 1.57
CA ILE A 184 7.85 22.30 0.65
C ILE A 184 8.83 22.90 -0.36
N SER A 185 8.64 22.61 -1.65
CA SER A 185 9.44 23.18 -2.74
C SER A 185 8.61 24.14 -3.62
N PRO A 186 9.24 25.12 -4.29
CA PRO A 186 8.53 25.97 -5.27
C PRO A 186 7.82 25.16 -6.35
N ARG A 187 8.45 24.06 -6.79
CA ARG A 187 7.88 23.13 -7.75
C ARG A 187 6.60 22.46 -7.24
N ALA A 188 6.56 22.05 -5.97
CA ALA A 188 5.35 21.51 -5.35
C ALA A 188 4.22 22.54 -5.35
N ARG A 189 4.52 23.80 -4.99
CA ARG A 189 3.53 24.90 -5.00
C ARG A 189 2.94 25.12 -6.38
N THR A 190 3.79 25.26 -7.41
CA THR A 190 3.34 25.44 -8.79
C THR A 190 2.49 24.27 -9.27
N LEU A 191 2.90 23.05 -8.95
CA LEU A 191 2.18 21.85 -9.39
C LEU A 191 0.82 21.70 -8.70
N VAL A 192 0.70 22.01 -7.41
CA VAL A 192 -0.58 22.00 -6.70
C VAL A 192 -1.54 23.04 -7.28
N VAL A 193 -1.06 24.25 -7.58
CA VAL A 193 -1.89 25.28 -8.24
C VAL A 193 -2.39 24.81 -9.61
N ARG A 194 -1.51 24.20 -10.41
CA ARG A 194 -1.91 23.60 -11.69
C ARG A 194 -2.96 22.52 -11.48
N ALA A 195 -2.72 21.56 -10.58
CA ALA A 195 -3.64 20.47 -10.31
C ALA A 195 -5.03 20.95 -9.83
N ARG A 196 -5.09 21.97 -8.96
CA ARG A 196 -6.33 22.61 -8.50
C ARG A 196 -7.13 23.25 -9.64
N ARG A 197 -6.47 23.73 -10.68
CA ARG A 197 -7.11 24.31 -11.86
C ARG A 197 -7.63 23.23 -12.82
N GLU A 198 -6.83 22.19 -13.06
CA GLU A 198 -7.20 21.09 -13.96
C GLU A 198 -8.28 20.18 -13.35
N PHE A 199 -8.28 20.01 -12.03
CA PHE A 199 -9.18 19.12 -11.30
C PHE A 199 -9.80 19.84 -10.09
N PRO A 200 -10.67 20.84 -10.33
CA PRO A 200 -11.25 21.66 -9.26
C PRO A 200 -12.19 20.88 -8.32
N ASP A 201 -12.66 19.71 -8.75
CA ASP A 201 -13.56 18.80 -8.05
C ASP A 201 -12.84 17.74 -7.19
N ASP A 202 -11.50 17.65 -7.26
CA ASP A 202 -10.74 16.66 -6.48
C ASP A 202 -10.39 17.20 -5.08
N PRO A 203 -10.95 16.62 -3.99
CA PRO A 203 -10.61 17.06 -2.65
C PRO A 203 -9.12 16.87 -2.31
N GLU A 204 -8.41 15.92 -2.93
CA GLU A 204 -7.01 15.67 -2.60
C GLU A 204 -6.10 16.83 -3.01
N PHE A 205 -6.40 17.55 -4.10
CA PHE A 205 -5.62 18.74 -4.45
C PHE A 205 -5.90 19.90 -3.49
N VAL A 206 -7.09 19.94 -2.87
CA VAL A 206 -7.37 20.87 -1.75
C VAL A 206 -6.54 20.48 -0.53
N TYR A 207 -6.42 19.19 -0.21
CA TYR A 207 -5.55 18.69 0.85
C TYR A 207 -4.07 19.04 0.63
N PHE A 208 -3.54 18.90 -0.59
CA PHE A 208 -2.18 19.36 -0.87
C PHE A 208 -2.03 20.87 -0.77
N GLN A 209 -3.06 21.64 -1.13
CA GLN A 209 -3.03 23.09 -0.93
C GLN A 209 -3.02 23.44 0.57
N PHE A 210 -3.75 22.71 1.40
CA PHE A 210 -3.69 22.84 2.86
C PHE A 210 -2.26 22.71 3.41
N TYR A 211 -1.50 21.76 2.90
CA TYR A 211 -0.11 21.54 3.28
C TYR A 211 0.80 22.75 2.97
N LEU A 212 0.40 23.57 2.00
CA LEU A 212 1.17 24.72 1.50
C LEU A 212 0.72 26.06 2.09
N THR A 213 -0.37 26.08 2.84
CA THR A 213 -1.01 27.30 3.35
C THR A 213 -0.72 27.47 4.83
N ASP A 214 -0.25 28.65 5.22
CA ASP A 214 -0.01 29.00 6.63
C ASP A 214 -1.12 29.88 7.23
N SER A 215 -1.79 30.69 6.40
CA SER A 215 -2.87 31.61 6.83
C SER A 215 -4.04 30.86 7.46
N ALA A 216 -4.41 31.25 8.69
CA ALA A 216 -5.54 30.64 9.41
C ALA A 216 -6.89 30.90 8.73
N SER A 217 -7.07 32.08 8.12
CA SER A 217 -8.28 32.41 7.37
C SER A 217 -8.41 31.51 6.15
N ASP A 218 -7.33 31.39 5.37
CA ASP A 218 -7.31 30.59 4.15
C ASP A 218 -7.51 29.10 4.46
N LYS A 219 -6.96 28.60 5.58
CA LYS A 219 -7.21 27.22 6.05
C LYS A 219 -8.68 26.95 6.35
N LYS A 220 -9.41 27.93 6.88
CA LYS A 220 -10.86 27.79 7.12
C LYS A 220 -11.63 27.65 5.80
N ASP A 221 -11.31 28.47 4.81
CA ASP A 221 -11.95 28.41 3.49
C ASP A 221 -11.61 27.10 2.76
N LEU A 222 -10.34 26.67 2.87
CA LEU A 222 -9.91 25.38 2.36
C LEU A 222 -10.63 24.23 3.06
N PHE A 223 -10.89 24.32 4.37
CA PHE A 223 -11.60 23.28 5.13
C PHE A 223 -13.02 23.09 4.61
N ASN A 224 -13.75 24.20 4.46
CA ASN A 224 -15.09 24.20 3.92
C ASN A 224 -15.10 23.63 2.49
N THR A 225 -14.14 24.04 1.65
CA THR A 225 -14.00 23.49 0.29
C THR A 225 -13.73 21.99 0.32
N TYR A 226 -12.76 21.54 1.11
CA TYR A 226 -12.34 20.13 1.22
C TYR A 226 -13.49 19.22 1.64
N THR A 227 -14.22 19.62 2.68
CA THR A 227 -15.38 18.87 3.19
C THR A 227 -16.54 18.87 2.20
N SER A 228 -16.81 19.99 1.52
CA SER A 228 -17.87 20.08 0.50
C SER A 228 -17.64 19.16 -0.70
N LEU A 229 -16.37 18.90 -1.04
CA LEU A 229 -15.95 17.94 -2.07
C LEU A 229 -15.88 16.49 -1.56
N GLY A 230 -16.26 16.24 -0.31
CA GLY A 230 -16.27 14.90 0.28
C GLY A 230 -14.89 14.36 0.67
N GLY A 231 -13.94 15.25 0.98
CA GLY A 231 -12.62 14.88 1.48
C GLY A 231 -12.66 14.12 2.82
N LYS A 232 -11.81 13.09 2.96
CA LYS A 232 -11.83 12.12 4.09
C LYS A 232 -10.45 11.78 4.66
N ASN A 233 -9.40 12.50 4.29
CA ASN A 233 -8.03 12.21 4.73
C ASN A 233 -7.87 12.56 6.22
N PRO A 234 -7.71 11.57 7.12
CA PRO A 234 -7.67 11.81 8.56
C PRO A 234 -6.47 12.67 8.98
N ARG A 235 -5.41 12.72 8.18
CA ARG A 235 -4.22 13.53 8.46
C ARG A 235 -4.43 15.02 8.30
N LEU A 236 -5.58 15.47 7.77
CA LEU A 236 -5.92 16.89 7.72
C LEU A 236 -5.90 17.55 9.11
N ILE A 237 -6.22 16.81 10.17
CA ILE A 237 -6.15 17.32 11.55
C ILE A 237 -4.74 17.79 11.94
N LEU A 238 -3.70 17.17 11.37
CA LEU A 238 -2.31 17.53 11.62
C LEU A 238 -1.91 18.82 10.90
N LEU A 239 -2.65 19.21 9.85
CA LEU A 239 -2.44 20.44 9.08
C LEU A 239 -3.28 21.60 9.61
N TYR A 240 -4.33 21.31 10.37
CA TYR A 240 -5.22 22.31 10.96
C TYR A 240 -5.48 22.08 12.47
N PRO A 241 -4.43 21.99 13.31
CA PRO A 241 -4.58 21.68 14.74
C PRO A 241 -5.24 22.80 15.54
N ASP A 242 -5.17 24.05 15.06
CA ASP A 242 -5.73 25.25 15.69
C ASP A 242 -7.11 25.64 15.12
N ALA A 243 -7.80 24.70 14.46
CA ALA A 243 -9.15 24.90 13.94
C ALA A 243 -10.13 25.38 15.03
N GLY A 244 -11.21 26.05 14.62
CA GLY A 244 -12.32 26.36 15.53
C GLY A 244 -12.95 25.10 16.13
N GLU A 245 -13.72 25.22 17.21
CA GLU A 245 -14.25 24.05 17.93
C GLU A 245 -15.13 23.15 17.04
N ALA A 246 -15.94 23.74 16.15
CA ALA A 246 -16.78 22.97 15.23
C ALA A 246 -15.94 22.24 14.17
N GLU A 247 -14.98 22.92 13.56
CA GLU A 247 -14.07 22.33 12.57
C GLU A 247 -13.18 21.24 13.20
N TYR A 248 -12.67 21.48 14.42
CA TYR A 248 -11.84 20.50 15.14
C TYR A 248 -12.64 19.25 15.52
N ALA A 249 -13.90 19.40 15.95
CA ALA A 249 -14.78 18.26 16.20
C ALA A 249 -15.00 17.43 14.93
N ALA A 250 -15.24 18.07 13.78
CA ALA A 250 -15.37 17.39 12.49
C ALA A 250 -14.08 16.67 12.06
N LEU A 251 -12.91 17.25 12.34
CA LEU A 251 -11.62 16.61 12.10
C LEU A 251 -11.42 15.36 12.98
N LEU A 252 -11.84 15.39 14.25
CA LEU A 252 -11.80 14.22 15.13
C LEU A 252 -12.71 13.08 14.64
N GLU A 253 -13.92 13.41 14.17
CA GLU A 253 -14.82 12.45 13.54
C GLU A 253 -14.19 11.83 12.28
N MET A 254 -13.51 12.65 11.46
CA MET A 254 -12.78 12.17 10.28
C MET A 254 -11.66 11.18 10.64
N VAL A 255 -10.89 11.47 11.69
CA VAL A 255 -9.87 10.55 12.21
C VAL A 255 -10.51 9.26 12.71
N ALA A 256 -11.59 9.36 13.49
CA ALA A 256 -12.31 8.20 14.02
C ALA A 256 -12.84 7.29 12.91
N ALA A 257 -13.50 7.86 11.91
CA ALA A 257 -14.11 7.14 10.80
C ALA A 257 -13.08 6.40 9.93
N ALA A 258 -11.84 6.90 9.87
CA ALA A 258 -10.74 6.27 9.15
C ALA A 258 -9.97 5.23 9.98
N GLY A 259 -10.35 4.99 11.24
CA GLY A 259 -9.56 4.17 12.17
C GLY A 259 -8.22 4.82 12.56
N GLY A 260 -8.05 6.13 12.30
CA GLY A 260 -6.78 6.82 12.48
C GLY A 260 -6.31 6.98 13.93
N PHE A 261 -7.11 6.53 14.92
CA PHE A 261 -6.67 6.43 16.31
C PHE A 261 -5.94 5.11 16.62
N ASP A 262 -5.91 4.15 15.70
CA ASP A 262 -5.03 2.97 15.78
C ASP A 262 -3.63 3.25 15.17
N ASP A 263 -3.50 4.34 14.41
CA ASP A 263 -2.22 4.89 13.96
C ASP A 263 -1.60 5.74 15.07
N LEU A 264 -0.57 5.19 15.73
CA LEU A 264 0.17 5.84 16.80
C LEU A 264 0.87 7.11 16.30
N GLY A 265 1.33 7.11 15.04
CA GLY A 265 1.99 8.25 14.42
C GLY A 265 1.05 9.46 14.32
N ILE A 266 -0.23 9.25 14.00
CA ILE A 266 -1.23 10.33 14.01
C ILE A 266 -1.43 10.88 15.44
N LEU A 267 -1.58 10.01 16.44
CA LEU A 267 -1.80 10.42 17.83
C LEU A 267 -0.63 11.24 18.39
N GLU A 268 0.60 10.76 18.21
CA GLU A 268 1.82 11.43 18.67
C GLU A 268 2.03 12.77 17.96
N ALA A 269 1.87 12.79 16.63
CA ALA A 269 2.00 14.00 15.84
C ALA A 269 0.95 15.06 16.22
N LEU A 270 -0.26 14.62 16.56
CA LEU A 270 -1.32 15.51 17.01
C LEU A 270 -1.06 16.05 18.42
N LEU A 271 -0.64 15.19 19.36
CA LEU A 271 -0.30 15.59 20.74
C LEU A 271 0.72 16.74 20.74
N ALA A 272 1.77 16.61 19.93
CA ALA A 272 2.82 17.62 19.79
C ALA A 272 2.29 18.97 19.27
N ARG A 273 1.30 18.94 18.38
CA ARG A 273 0.70 20.13 17.76
C ARG A 273 -0.29 20.84 18.67
N VAL A 274 -1.04 20.10 19.49
CA VAL A 274 -2.06 20.68 20.38
C VAL A 274 -1.54 21.02 21.78
N LYS A 275 -0.22 20.95 22.01
CA LYS A 275 0.42 21.21 23.33
C LYS A 275 0.02 22.53 24.00
N ASN A 276 -0.30 23.56 23.21
CA ASN A 276 -0.69 24.88 23.70
C ASN A 276 -2.20 25.01 23.95
N ASN A 277 -3.00 23.98 23.69
CA ASN A 277 -4.43 23.92 23.96
C ASN A 277 -4.71 22.83 25.03
N PRO A 278 -4.90 23.20 26.31
CA PRO A 278 -5.00 22.23 27.41
C PRO A 278 -6.13 21.22 27.27
N ALA A 279 -7.27 21.62 26.70
CA ALA A 279 -8.41 20.73 26.49
C ALA A 279 -8.11 19.67 25.44
N ARG A 280 -7.56 20.08 24.28
CA ARG A 280 -7.18 19.17 23.19
C ARG A 280 -6.03 18.26 23.60
N HIS A 281 -5.00 18.81 24.25
CA HIS A 281 -3.88 18.02 24.76
C HIS A 281 -4.34 16.94 25.74
N ARG A 282 -5.23 17.27 26.68
CA ARG A 282 -5.81 16.29 27.61
C ARG A 282 -6.62 15.22 26.88
N ASN A 283 -7.41 15.60 25.87
CA ASN A 283 -8.18 14.64 25.07
C ASN A 283 -7.28 13.60 24.38
N ILE A 284 -6.21 14.05 23.71
CA ILE A 284 -5.28 13.17 23.01
C ILE A 284 -4.43 12.34 23.99
N SER A 285 -3.98 12.95 25.09
CA SER A 285 -3.23 12.23 26.15
C SER A 285 -4.07 11.07 26.72
N ALA A 286 -5.35 11.30 27.00
CA ALA A 286 -6.24 10.27 27.52
C ALA A 286 -6.51 9.12 26.52
N ARG A 287 -6.26 9.32 25.22
CA ARG A 287 -6.30 8.24 24.21
C ARG A 287 -5.03 7.42 24.24
N LEU A 288 -3.86 8.07 24.34
CA LEU A 288 -2.56 7.41 24.46
C LEU A 288 -2.45 6.56 25.73
N GLU A 289 -2.96 7.05 26.87
CA GLU A 289 -2.97 6.31 28.14
C GLU A 289 -3.81 5.02 28.11
N LYS A 290 -4.74 4.91 27.16
CA LYS A 290 -5.65 3.77 27.01
C LYS A 290 -5.24 2.82 25.89
N LEU A 291 -4.06 3.01 25.29
CA LEU A 291 -3.58 2.13 24.23
C LEU A 291 -3.36 0.71 24.77
N ASP A 292 -3.89 -0.26 24.04
CA ASP A 292 -3.69 -1.68 24.28
C ASP A 292 -3.70 -2.41 22.93
N GLY A 293 -3.08 -3.60 22.91
CA GLY A 293 -2.93 -4.39 21.70
C GLY A 293 -1.93 -3.81 20.71
N GLU A 294 -2.10 -4.15 19.43
CA GLU A 294 -1.25 -3.69 18.33
C GLU A 294 -1.59 -2.26 17.93
N LYS A 295 -0.56 -1.46 17.70
CA LYS A 295 -0.62 -0.11 17.14
C LYS A 295 0.45 0.03 16.07
N ILE A 296 0.15 0.81 15.04
CA ILE A 296 1.03 0.95 13.89
C ILE A 296 1.50 2.39 13.72
N VAL A 297 2.62 2.55 13.02
CA VAL A 297 3.03 3.82 12.43
C VAL A 297 3.15 3.58 10.93
N ASP A 298 2.29 4.24 10.15
CA ASP A 298 2.39 4.35 8.69
C ASP A 298 2.88 5.77 8.38
N GLU A 299 4.19 5.99 8.46
CA GLU A 299 4.79 7.31 8.36
C GLU A 299 4.46 7.99 7.02
N ASN A 300 4.40 7.19 5.95
CA ASN A 300 4.33 7.69 4.59
C ASN A 300 2.91 7.75 4.00
N ALA A 301 1.90 7.21 4.72
CA ALA A 301 0.50 7.18 4.33
C ALA A 301 0.14 6.21 3.19
N ASP A 302 0.90 5.14 2.97
CA ASP A 302 0.63 4.18 1.90
C ASP A 302 -0.15 2.93 2.35
N GLY A 303 -0.54 2.88 3.62
CA GLY A 303 -1.34 1.80 4.20
C GLY A 303 -0.51 0.59 4.64
N TYR A 304 0.82 0.70 4.60
CA TYR A 304 1.77 -0.30 5.10
C TYR A 304 2.56 0.35 6.24
N TYR A 305 2.67 -0.36 7.36
CA TYR A 305 3.34 0.18 8.53
C TYR A 305 4.86 0.14 8.33
N GLU A 306 5.58 1.15 8.80
CA GLU A 306 7.02 1.05 9.03
C GLU A 306 7.31 0.49 10.43
N GLU A 307 6.39 0.70 11.37
CA GLU A 307 6.59 0.31 12.77
C GLU A 307 5.30 -0.30 13.36
N LYS A 308 5.46 -1.34 14.18
CA LYS A 308 4.41 -1.86 15.07
C LYS A 308 4.85 -1.78 16.52
N TYR A 309 3.90 -1.39 17.37
CA TYR A 309 4.02 -1.30 18.81
C TYR A 309 2.97 -2.19 19.45
N PHE A 310 3.39 -3.01 20.40
CA PHE A 310 2.49 -3.93 21.10
C PHE A 310 2.37 -3.52 22.56
N PHE A 311 1.16 -3.17 22.95
CA PHE A 311 0.83 -2.81 24.32
C PHE A 311 0.05 -3.93 25.01
N ALA A 312 0.36 -4.18 26.28
CA ALA A 312 -0.41 -5.08 27.13
C ALA A 312 -0.69 -4.40 28.47
N ARG A 313 -1.97 -4.18 28.77
CA ARG A 313 -2.43 -3.44 29.97
C ARG A 313 -1.78 -2.06 30.05
N GLY A 314 -1.69 -1.37 28.92
CA GLY A 314 -1.11 -0.02 28.81
C GLY A 314 0.41 0.06 28.87
N ARG A 315 1.13 -1.08 28.90
CA ARG A 315 2.60 -1.12 28.88
C ARG A 315 3.10 -1.59 27.52
N LEU A 316 4.12 -0.93 26.99
CA LEU A 316 4.82 -1.39 25.78
C LEU A 316 5.57 -2.70 26.08
N THR A 317 5.35 -3.72 25.26
CA THR A 317 5.91 -5.07 25.42
C THR A 317 6.80 -5.48 24.25
N ARG A 318 6.55 -4.93 23.06
CA ARG A 318 7.32 -5.24 21.85
C ARG A 318 7.26 -4.08 20.87
N MET A 319 8.36 -3.85 20.17
CA MET A 319 8.46 -2.97 18.99
C MET A 319 8.98 -3.80 17.82
N PHE A 320 8.45 -3.54 16.63
CA PHE A 320 8.79 -4.22 15.40
C PHE A 320 8.96 -3.15 14.31
N PHE A 321 10.14 -3.07 13.72
CA PHE A 321 10.50 -2.08 12.71
C PHE A 321 10.75 -2.78 11.37
N ASP A 322 9.89 -2.52 10.39
CA ASP A 322 9.94 -3.01 9.02
C ASP A 322 9.99 -1.81 8.07
N PHE A 323 11.15 -1.16 8.05
CA PHE A 323 11.35 0.06 7.29
C PHE A 323 11.28 -0.19 5.79
N ASN A 324 11.48 -1.41 5.31
CA ASN A 324 11.36 -1.73 3.90
C ASN A 324 9.98 -2.28 3.50
N GLN A 325 9.06 -2.46 4.46
CA GLN A 325 7.68 -2.92 4.28
C GLN A 325 7.55 -4.28 3.58
N ASP A 326 8.54 -5.17 3.73
CA ASP A 326 8.52 -6.51 3.13
C ASP A 326 7.99 -7.61 4.04
N GLY A 327 7.59 -7.25 5.26
CA GLY A 327 6.99 -8.14 6.25
C GLY A 327 7.97 -8.73 7.24
N LEU A 328 9.26 -8.42 7.12
CA LEU A 328 10.29 -8.95 8.00
C LEU A 328 11.08 -7.80 8.62
N ALA A 329 10.93 -7.67 9.94
CA ALA A 329 11.55 -6.59 10.67
C ALA A 329 13.07 -6.56 10.49
N GLU A 330 13.60 -5.36 10.20
CA GLU A 330 15.01 -5.05 10.37
C GLU A 330 15.40 -5.01 11.85
N THR A 331 14.48 -4.63 12.73
CA THR A 331 14.74 -4.55 14.17
C THR A 331 13.50 -4.93 14.96
N GLU A 332 13.72 -5.73 16.00
CA GLU A 332 12.67 -6.14 16.91
C GLU A 332 13.18 -6.02 18.34
N ILE A 333 12.40 -5.36 19.20
CA ILE A 333 12.75 -5.08 20.59
C ILE A 333 11.66 -5.65 21.48
N PHE A 334 12.05 -6.45 22.47
CA PHE A 334 11.16 -6.98 23.49
C PHE A 334 11.42 -6.27 24.81
N PHE A 335 10.35 -5.92 25.51
CA PHE A 335 10.40 -5.33 26.84
C PHE A 335 9.94 -6.37 27.83
N ASP A 336 10.88 -6.92 28.59
CA ASP A 336 10.56 -7.83 29.69
C ASP A 336 9.77 -7.09 30.76
N GLY A 337 8.60 -7.63 31.12
CA GLY A 337 7.76 -7.09 32.17
C GLY A 337 8.40 -7.26 33.55
N VAL A 338 8.47 -6.17 34.31
CA VAL A 338 8.48 -6.20 35.78
C VAL A 338 7.06 -6.44 36.29
#